data_AF-A0A2J7RS71-F1
#
_entry.id   AF-A0A2J7RS71-F1
#
_cell.length_a   1.000
_cell.length_b   1.000
_cell.length_c   1.000
_cell.angle_alpha   90.00
_cell.angle_beta   90.00
_cell.angle_gamma   90.00
#
_symmetry.space_group_name_H-M   'P 1'
#
loop_
_entity.id
_entity.type
_entity.pdbx_description
1 polymer ?
#
loop_
_entity_poly.entity_id
_entity_poly.type
_entity_poly.pdbx_seq_one_letter_code
_entity_poly.pdbx_strand_id
1 'polypeptide(L)'
;MSAGTTTDSGKSTVWRSHLEKPGATIALIRIVGSERIQSMLLDRNTIKKTVWAQVAEELSREGFDLGPDAGKACHQKWRNLKRAYIVYITKAGNKTMPPYMEELQKALETTRKLIKPWKCDDVGVDSRSDDPMSDNDAETSAGFTSLKSSLQFPHNQSVNLAEVLAIVQSLDEDRRVREEAREKREEERFSRIEALLKEQAEQTEKLTNALLEITHAVMGNKKRKLTDSSQES
;
A
#
# COMPACT_ATOMS: atom_id res chain seq x y z
N MET A 1 -32.98 -45.92 -20.01
CA MET A 1 -33.04 -44.54 -19.49
C MET A 1 -32.52 -44.56 -18.06
N SER A 2 -31.31 -44.08 -17.83
CA SER A 2 -30.78 -43.86 -16.49
C SER A 2 -30.02 -42.54 -16.49
N ALA A 3 -30.58 -41.58 -15.76
CA ALA A 3 -29.97 -40.30 -15.47
C ALA A 3 -28.83 -40.50 -14.48
N GLY A 4 -27.64 -40.00 -14.81
CA GLY A 4 -26.54 -39.83 -13.87
C GLY A 4 -26.46 -38.36 -13.47
N THR A 5 -27.00 -38.05 -12.30
CA THR A 5 -26.96 -36.74 -11.67
C THR A 5 -25.55 -36.40 -11.19
N THR A 6 -25.16 -35.16 -11.48
CA THR A 6 -24.08 -34.38 -10.89
C THR A 6 -24.10 -34.42 -9.36
N THR A 7 -22.92 -34.57 -8.74
CA THR A 7 -22.42 -33.77 -7.59
C THR A 7 -21.09 -34.36 -7.12
N ASP A 8 -19.98 -33.65 -7.28
CA ASP A 8 -18.82 -33.83 -6.38
C ASP A 8 -18.38 -32.49 -5.80
N SER A 9 -18.95 -32.22 -4.64
CA SER A 9 -18.33 -31.66 -3.44
C SER A 9 -17.22 -30.63 -3.62
N GLY A 10 -17.64 -29.35 -3.64
CA GLY A 10 -16.78 -28.23 -3.31
C GLY A 10 -16.23 -28.34 -1.88
N LYS A 11 -14.93 -28.64 -1.75
CA LYS A 11 -14.17 -28.41 -0.51
C LYS A 11 -13.56 -27.02 -0.56
N SER A 12 -14.41 -25.99 -0.54
CA SER A 12 -13.98 -24.62 -0.23
C SER A 12 -13.69 -24.56 1.26
N THR A 13 -12.48 -24.96 1.62
CA THR A 13 -12.01 -24.92 3.01
C THR A 13 -11.70 -23.48 3.34
N VAL A 14 -12.63 -22.87 4.07
CA VAL A 14 -12.67 -21.46 4.44
C VAL A 14 -11.42 -21.07 5.25
N TRP A 15 -10.51 -20.32 4.60
CA TRP A 15 -9.74 -19.15 5.05
C TRP A 15 -9.18 -19.05 6.48
N ARG A 16 -9.99 -19.33 7.50
CA ARG A 16 -9.62 -19.12 8.90
C ARG A 16 -8.66 -20.20 9.40
N SER A 17 -8.73 -21.41 8.86
CA SER A 17 -7.98 -22.56 9.36
C SER A 17 -6.55 -22.68 8.80
N HIS A 18 -6.22 -22.09 7.64
CA HIS A 18 -4.88 -22.22 7.06
C HIS A 18 -3.93 -21.08 7.46
N LEU A 19 -4.44 -19.85 7.58
CA LEU A 19 -3.64 -18.67 7.98
C LEU A 19 -3.40 -18.59 9.49
N GLU A 20 -4.10 -19.40 10.27
CA GLU A 20 -3.85 -19.63 11.70
C GLU A 20 -2.85 -20.76 11.93
N LYS A 21 -2.47 -21.51 10.89
CA LYS A 21 -1.35 -22.46 11.01
C LYS A 21 -0.06 -21.68 11.22
N PRO A 22 0.78 -22.07 12.18
CA PRO A 22 2.05 -21.41 12.43
C PRO A 22 2.94 -21.36 11.18
N GLY A 23 2.91 -22.41 10.34
CA GLY A 23 3.67 -22.45 9.07
C GLY A 23 3.30 -21.35 8.07
N ALA A 24 2.01 -21.08 7.86
CA ALA A 24 1.57 -20.03 6.93
C ALA A 24 1.96 -18.63 7.42
N THR A 25 1.92 -18.42 8.74
CA THR A 25 2.32 -17.15 9.36
C THR A 25 3.83 -16.92 9.23
N ILE A 26 4.65 -17.94 9.45
CA ILE A 26 6.11 -17.86 9.27
C ILE A 26 6.46 -17.59 7.81
N ALA A 27 5.83 -18.30 6.87
CA ALA A 27 6.02 -18.08 5.43
C ALA A 27 5.66 -16.64 5.03
N LEU A 28 4.53 -16.11 5.51
CA LEU A 28 4.12 -14.72 5.28
C LEU A 28 5.18 -13.75 5.79
N ILE A 29 5.67 -13.94 7.01
CA ILE A 29 6.69 -13.07 7.61
C ILE A 29 7.99 -13.11 6.81
N ARG A 30 8.41 -14.30 6.37
CA ARG A 30 9.61 -14.49 5.54
C ARG A 30 9.48 -13.78 4.19
N ILE A 31 8.38 -13.99 3.48
CA ILE A 31 8.13 -13.38 2.16
C ILE A 31 8.07 -11.86 2.28
N VAL A 32 7.26 -11.35 3.21
CA VAL A 32 7.11 -9.90 3.42
C VAL A 32 8.41 -9.28 3.94
N GLY A 33 9.18 -10.01 4.75
CA GLY A 33 10.48 -9.58 5.26
C GLY A 33 11.62 -9.60 4.23
N SER A 34 11.39 -10.14 3.03
CA SER A 34 12.38 -10.14 1.96
C SER A 34 12.67 -8.71 1.47
N GLU A 35 13.92 -8.44 1.13
CA GLU A 35 14.34 -7.12 0.64
C GLU A 35 13.58 -6.71 -0.62
N ARG A 36 13.30 -7.68 -1.51
CA ARG A 36 12.50 -7.49 -2.72
C ARG A 36 11.10 -6.94 -2.42
N ILE A 37 10.36 -7.60 -1.54
CA ILE A 37 9.00 -7.17 -1.18
C ILE A 37 9.05 -5.86 -0.38
N GLN A 38 10.01 -5.70 0.55
CA GLN A 38 10.16 -4.48 1.33
C GLN A 38 10.45 -3.26 0.45
N SER A 39 11.33 -3.39 -0.54
CA SER A 39 11.63 -2.33 -1.51
C SER A 39 10.37 -1.90 -2.27
N MET A 40 9.59 -2.87 -2.79
CA MET A 40 8.30 -2.60 -3.46
C MET A 40 7.26 -1.98 -2.50
N LEU A 41 7.27 -2.38 -1.23
CA LEU A 41 6.40 -1.81 -0.19
C LEU A 41 6.83 -0.42 0.29
N LEU A 42 8.07 -0.01 0.05
CA LEU A 42 8.57 1.34 0.35
C LEU A 42 8.47 2.30 -0.85
N ASP A 43 8.52 1.79 -2.08
CA ASP A 43 8.41 2.61 -3.29
C ASP A 43 7.06 3.34 -3.38
N ARG A 44 7.08 4.67 -3.57
CA ARG A 44 5.87 5.51 -3.66
C ARG A 44 5.07 5.27 -4.94
N ASN A 45 5.73 4.84 -6.02
CA ASN A 45 5.08 4.65 -7.33
C ASN A 45 4.47 3.25 -7.48
N THR A 46 4.85 2.32 -6.62
CA THR A 46 4.33 0.96 -6.65
C THR A 46 2.91 0.88 -6.06
N ILE A 47 1.98 0.31 -6.84
CA ILE A 47 0.62 0.02 -6.41
C ILE A 47 0.65 -1.09 -5.34
N LYS A 48 0.48 -0.74 -4.07
CA LYS A 48 0.58 -1.72 -2.95
C LYS A 48 -0.35 -2.93 -3.10
N LYS A 49 -1.51 -2.75 -3.75
CA LYS A 49 -2.44 -3.85 -4.06
C LYS A 49 -1.78 -4.97 -4.87
N THR A 50 -0.93 -4.62 -5.85
CA THR A 50 -0.24 -5.63 -6.69
C THR A 50 0.87 -6.34 -5.89
N VAL A 51 1.58 -5.61 -5.03
CA VAL A 51 2.60 -6.21 -4.14
C VAL A 51 1.97 -7.26 -3.22
N TRP A 52 0.83 -6.93 -2.60
CA TRP A 52 0.13 -7.88 -1.73
C TRP A 52 -0.46 -9.07 -2.50
N ALA A 53 -0.88 -8.88 -3.75
CA ALA A 53 -1.27 -10.00 -4.62
C ALA A 53 -0.07 -10.91 -4.92
N GLN A 54 1.12 -10.33 -5.15
CA GLN A 54 2.33 -11.10 -5.36
C GLN A 54 2.74 -11.91 -4.12
N VAL A 55 2.65 -11.31 -2.93
CA VAL A 55 2.90 -12.02 -1.66
C VAL A 55 1.94 -13.21 -1.51
N ALA A 56 0.67 -13.03 -1.84
CA ALA A 56 -0.31 -14.10 -1.82
C ALA A 56 0.02 -15.22 -2.80
N GLU A 57 0.46 -14.87 -4.02
CA GLU A 57 0.89 -15.84 -5.02
C GLU A 57 2.10 -16.66 -4.55
N GLU A 58 3.07 -16.02 -3.88
CA GLU A 58 4.20 -16.74 -3.28
C GLU A 58 3.77 -17.72 -2.19
N LEU A 59 2.83 -17.31 -1.33
CA LEU A 59 2.25 -18.20 -0.33
C LEU A 59 1.51 -19.39 -0.96
N SER A 60 0.79 -19.17 -2.05
CA SER A 60 0.16 -20.25 -2.80
C SER A 60 1.18 -21.20 -3.43
N ARG A 61 2.31 -20.68 -3.91
CA ARG A 61 3.44 -21.49 -4.40
C ARG A 61 4.07 -22.34 -3.29
N GLU A 62 4.04 -21.88 -2.05
CA GLU A 62 4.45 -22.65 -0.87
C GLU A 62 3.38 -23.65 -0.37
N GLY A 63 2.26 -23.80 -1.09
CA GLY A 63 1.18 -24.72 -0.75
C GLY A 63 0.14 -24.16 0.21
N PHE A 64 0.17 -22.85 0.49
CA PHE A 64 -0.86 -22.17 1.27
C PHE A 64 -1.89 -21.56 0.32
N ASP A 65 -2.97 -22.31 0.05
CA ASP A 65 -4.13 -21.73 -0.62
C ASP A 65 -4.85 -20.79 0.33
N LEU A 66 -4.89 -19.52 -0.07
CA LEU A 66 -5.51 -18.46 0.69
C LEU A 66 -6.90 -18.14 0.16
N GLY A 67 -7.34 -18.65 -0.99
CA GLY A 67 -8.65 -18.39 -1.58
C GLY A 67 -8.83 -16.98 -2.19
N PRO A 68 -10.09 -16.57 -2.48
CA PRO A 68 -10.38 -15.32 -3.19
C PRO A 68 -10.11 -14.08 -2.34
N ASP A 69 -9.36 -13.11 -2.86
CA ASP A 69 -8.82 -11.93 -2.13
C ASP A 69 -7.57 -12.19 -1.26
N ALA A 70 -6.81 -13.24 -1.52
CA ALA A 70 -5.60 -13.62 -0.77
C ALA A 70 -4.64 -12.45 -0.42
N GLY A 71 -4.46 -11.47 -1.33
CA GLY A 71 -3.64 -10.29 -1.06
C GLY A 71 -4.18 -9.40 0.07
N LYS A 72 -5.50 -9.21 0.17
CA LYS A 72 -6.12 -8.47 1.28
C LYS A 72 -5.91 -9.21 2.61
N ALA A 73 -6.00 -10.54 2.59
CA ALA A 73 -5.73 -11.41 3.74
C ALA A 73 -4.32 -11.18 4.29
N CYS A 74 -3.33 -11.28 3.40
CA CYS A 74 -1.92 -11.15 3.74
C CYS A 74 -1.65 -9.79 4.37
N HIS A 75 -2.17 -8.72 3.74
CA HIS A 75 -2.04 -7.37 4.26
C HIS A 75 -2.67 -7.25 5.66
N GLN A 76 -3.90 -7.73 5.85
CA GLN A 76 -4.59 -7.63 7.14
C GLN A 76 -3.86 -8.41 8.23
N LYS A 77 -3.40 -9.63 7.95
CA LYS A 77 -2.60 -10.45 8.88
C LYS A 77 -1.30 -9.74 9.23
N TRP A 78 -0.58 -9.19 8.26
CA TRP A 78 0.65 -8.43 8.49
C TRP A 78 0.43 -7.21 9.38
N ARG A 79 -0.65 -6.44 9.19
CA ARG A 79 -0.99 -5.32 10.09
C ARG A 79 -1.25 -5.79 11.52
N ASN A 80 -1.97 -6.90 11.68
CA ASN A 80 -2.26 -7.46 13.00
C ASN A 80 -0.98 -7.92 13.71
N LEU A 81 -0.07 -8.56 12.99
CA LEU A 81 1.26 -8.96 13.49
C LEU A 81 2.06 -7.74 13.96
N LYS A 82 2.13 -6.68 13.16
CA LYS A 82 2.81 -5.43 13.55
C LYS A 82 2.20 -4.78 14.79
N ARG A 83 0.87 -4.76 14.89
CA ARG A 83 0.18 -4.23 16.08
C ARG A 83 0.51 -5.06 17.33
N ALA A 84 0.46 -6.39 17.22
CA ALA A 84 0.83 -7.29 18.31
C ALA A 84 2.30 -7.09 18.73
N TYR A 85 3.21 -6.92 17.76
CA TYR A 85 4.63 -6.61 18.00
C TYR A 85 4.78 -5.31 18.79
N ILE A 86 4.14 -4.22 18.36
CA ILE A 86 4.19 -2.91 19.03
C ILE A 86 3.69 -3.02 20.46
N VAL A 87 2.55 -3.69 20.68
CA VAL A 87 1.99 -3.91 22.02
C VAL A 87 2.95 -4.71 22.90
N TYR A 88 3.63 -5.72 22.35
CA TYR A 88 4.62 -6.51 23.08
C TYR A 88 5.81 -5.65 23.53
N ILE A 89 6.41 -4.87 22.63
CA ILE A 89 7.62 -4.09 22.96
C ILE A 89 7.34 -2.88 23.84
N THR A 90 6.10 -2.36 23.85
CA THR A 90 5.73 -1.15 24.62
C THR A 90 5.22 -1.47 26.02
N LYS A 91 4.70 -2.67 26.26
CA LYS A 91 4.24 -3.08 27.60
C LYS A 91 5.39 -3.68 28.41
N ALA A 92 5.85 -2.93 29.41
CA ALA A 92 6.79 -3.44 30.41
C ALA A 92 6.15 -4.62 31.17
N GLY A 93 6.79 -5.80 31.15
CA GLY A 93 6.37 -6.97 31.92
C GLY A 93 5.90 -8.19 31.12
N ASN A 94 5.80 -8.11 29.79
CA ASN A 94 5.53 -9.29 28.96
C ASN A 94 6.80 -10.15 28.82
N LYS A 95 6.89 -11.23 29.62
CA LYS A 95 8.05 -12.15 29.59
C LYS A 95 7.96 -13.22 28.50
N THR A 96 6.76 -13.46 27.95
CA THR A 96 6.55 -14.50 26.95
C THR A 96 6.55 -13.88 25.57
N MET A 97 7.66 -14.04 24.86
CA MET A 97 7.76 -13.69 23.44
C MET A 97 6.76 -14.54 22.64
N PRO A 98 5.86 -13.93 21.86
CA PRO A 98 4.95 -14.69 21.01
C PRO A 98 5.70 -15.62 20.06
N PRO A 99 5.08 -16.71 19.57
CA PRO A 99 5.63 -17.47 18.45
C PRO A 99 5.94 -16.51 17.28
N TYR A 100 6.83 -16.86 16.34
CA TYR A 100 7.16 -16.08 15.13
C TYR A 100 7.74 -14.65 15.33
N MET A 101 8.06 -14.28 16.56
CA MET A 101 8.40 -12.91 16.91
C MET A 101 9.83 -12.51 16.51
N GLU A 102 10.77 -13.46 16.52
CA GLU A 102 12.15 -13.22 16.04
C GLU A 102 12.16 -12.97 14.54
N GLU A 103 11.42 -13.77 13.77
CA GLU A 103 11.28 -13.62 12.33
C GLU A 103 10.59 -12.30 11.97
N LEU A 104 9.59 -11.91 12.76
CA LEU A 104 8.90 -10.64 12.59
C LEU A 104 9.81 -9.46 12.89
N GLN A 105 10.61 -9.53 13.97
CA GLN A 105 11.59 -8.50 14.30
C GLN A 105 12.62 -8.36 13.18
N LYS A 106 13.17 -9.47 12.70
CA LYS A 106 14.13 -9.50 11.57
C LYS A 106 13.54 -8.85 10.32
N ALA A 107 12.29 -9.18 9.98
CA ALA A 107 11.60 -8.58 8.84
C ALA A 107 11.42 -7.05 8.98
N LEU A 108 11.11 -6.57 10.19
CA LEU A 108 10.99 -5.13 10.47
C LEU A 108 12.34 -4.42 10.47
N GLU A 109 13.41 -5.09 10.89
CA GLU A 109 14.78 -4.56 10.79
C GLU A 109 15.22 -4.39 9.34
N THR A 110 14.87 -5.31 8.44
CA THR A 110 15.09 -5.14 7.00
C THR A 110 14.43 -3.85 6.50
N THR A 111 13.18 -3.60 6.88
CA THR A 111 12.49 -2.34 6.55
C THR A 111 13.26 -1.12 7.07
N ARG A 112 13.74 -1.15 8.32
CA ARG A 112 14.51 -0.03 8.89
C ARG A 112 15.84 0.20 8.18
N LYS A 113 16.53 -0.87 7.77
CA LYS A 113 17.79 -0.77 7.00
C LYS A 113 17.57 -0.11 5.64
N LEU A 114 16.45 -0.42 4.98
CA LEU A 114 16.06 0.18 3.70
C LEU A 114 15.60 1.64 3.82
N ILE A 115 15.00 2.02 4.96
CA ILE A 115 14.56 3.41 5.21
C ILE A 115 15.71 4.29 5.67
N LYS A 116 16.75 3.72 6.32
CA LYS A 116 17.87 4.50 6.85
C LYS A 116 18.49 5.27 5.68
N PRO A 117 18.46 6.61 5.70
CA PRO A 117 19.09 7.40 4.65
C PRO A 117 20.54 6.95 4.59
N TRP A 118 20.99 6.54 3.40
CA TRP A 118 22.41 6.67 3.08
C TRP A 118 22.77 8.09 3.52
N LYS A 119 23.65 8.19 4.53
CA LYS A 119 24.20 9.48 4.91
C LYS A 119 24.76 10.07 3.62
N CYS A 120 24.24 11.23 3.25
CA CYS A 120 24.84 12.06 2.22
C CYS A 120 26.31 12.19 2.60
N ASP A 121 27.19 11.57 1.84
CA ASP A 121 28.62 11.74 2.01
C ASP A 121 28.90 13.24 1.98
N ASP A 122 29.49 13.69 3.08
CA ASP A 122 30.49 14.75 3.19
C ASP A 122 30.61 15.62 1.93
N VAL A 123 29.72 16.63 1.82
CA VAL A 123 29.99 17.75 0.94
C VAL A 123 31.15 18.52 1.54
N GLY A 124 32.33 18.24 0.97
CA GLY A 124 33.59 18.87 1.26
C GLY A 124 33.45 20.38 1.41
N VAL A 125 33.77 20.86 2.61
CA VAL A 125 34.13 22.25 2.81
C VAL A 125 35.62 22.34 2.51
N ASP A 126 35.88 22.80 1.29
CA ASP A 126 37.14 23.29 0.78
C ASP A 126 37.79 24.21 1.83
N SER A 127 38.85 23.73 2.48
CA SER A 127 39.77 24.56 3.26
C SER A 127 41.16 24.39 2.67
N ARG A 128 41.39 25.19 1.64
CA ARG A 128 42.71 25.59 1.17
C ARG A 128 43.51 26.16 2.32
N SER A 129 44.68 25.57 2.56
CA SER A 129 45.94 26.29 2.82
C SER A 129 47.11 25.30 2.89
N ASP A 130 47.92 25.36 1.82
CA ASP A 130 49.38 25.35 1.79
C ASP A 130 50.18 24.11 2.27
N ASP A 131 50.77 23.47 1.26
CA ASP A 131 51.98 22.62 1.22
C ASP A 131 53.14 23.10 2.13
N PRO A 132 54.04 22.21 2.63
CA PRO A 132 55.06 21.63 1.72
C PRO A 132 55.49 20.17 1.98
N MET A 133 55.78 19.51 0.85
CA MET A 133 56.78 18.47 0.57
C MET A 133 57.41 17.72 1.75
N SER A 134 57.21 16.40 1.77
CA SER A 134 58.22 15.47 2.26
C SER A 134 58.02 14.08 1.65
N ASP A 135 58.89 13.73 0.71
CA ASP A 135 59.07 12.37 0.20
C ASP A 135 59.51 11.44 1.34
N ASN A 136 58.83 10.30 1.49
CA ASN A 136 59.48 9.11 2.04
C ASN A 136 58.73 7.85 1.59
N ASP A 137 59.40 7.12 0.70
CA ASP A 137 59.20 5.72 0.42
C ASP A 137 59.52 4.87 1.66
N ALA A 138 58.62 3.94 2.01
CA ALA A 138 58.98 2.70 2.68
C ALA A 138 57.85 1.68 2.54
N GLU A 139 58.09 0.67 1.69
CA GLU A 139 57.44 -0.63 1.80
C GLU A 139 57.58 -1.18 3.22
N THR A 140 56.55 -1.83 3.77
CA THR A 140 56.69 -3.02 4.64
C THR A 140 55.31 -3.68 4.89
N SER A 141 55.16 -4.87 4.31
CA SER A 141 54.60 -6.10 4.89
C SER A 141 53.34 -6.06 5.78
N ALA A 142 52.34 -6.80 5.30
CA ALA A 142 51.54 -7.82 5.99
C ALA A 142 51.21 -7.60 7.49
N GLY A 143 49.92 -7.43 7.77
CA GLY A 143 49.38 -7.49 9.12
C GLY A 143 47.87 -7.68 9.10
N PHE A 144 47.43 -8.92 8.86
CA PHE A 144 46.04 -9.36 9.02
C PHE A 144 45.66 -9.23 10.50
N THR A 145 45.04 -8.11 10.89
CA THR A 145 44.51 -7.94 12.25
C THR A 145 43.02 -8.22 12.26
N SER A 146 42.71 -9.34 12.91
CA SER A 146 41.38 -9.80 13.28
C SER A 146 40.66 -8.73 14.14
N LEU A 147 39.79 -7.93 13.52
CA LEU A 147 38.84 -7.08 14.23
C LEU A 147 37.70 -7.93 14.82
N LYS A 148 37.92 -8.39 16.06
CA LYS A 148 36.84 -8.66 17.01
C LYS A 148 36.16 -7.31 17.31
N SER A 149 35.11 -6.98 16.56
CA SER A 149 34.20 -5.91 16.96
C SER A 149 33.30 -6.42 18.08
N SER A 150 33.76 -6.18 19.31
CA SER A 150 32.95 -6.25 20.51
C SER A 150 31.92 -5.12 20.45
N LEU A 151 30.72 -5.42 19.95
CA LEU A 151 29.54 -4.58 20.09
C LEU A 151 29.12 -4.54 21.57
N GLN A 152 29.79 -3.69 22.36
CA GLN A 152 29.22 -3.20 23.60
C GLN A 152 28.17 -2.15 23.23
N PHE A 153 26.90 -2.56 23.28
CA PHE A 153 25.78 -1.63 23.28
C PHE A 153 25.76 -0.90 24.63
N PRO A 154 25.68 0.45 24.65
CA PRO A 154 25.30 1.16 25.86
C PRO A 154 23.83 0.85 26.16
N HIS A 155 23.61 -0.12 27.04
CA HIS A 155 22.35 -0.29 27.75
C HIS A 155 22.23 0.86 28.76
N ASN A 156 21.01 1.41 28.89
CA ASN A 156 20.61 2.54 29.75
C ASN A 156 20.47 3.91 29.06
N GLN A 157 19.77 3.98 27.92
CA GLN A 157 19.09 5.23 27.55
C GLN A 157 17.66 5.15 28.09
N SER A 158 17.41 5.78 29.24
CA SER A 158 16.07 5.90 29.80
C SER A 158 15.20 6.66 28.82
N VAL A 159 14.27 5.98 28.17
CA VAL A 159 13.36 6.58 27.20
C VAL A 159 12.49 7.61 27.92
N ASN A 160 12.57 8.87 27.51
CA ASN A 160 11.80 9.95 28.11
C ASN A 160 10.32 9.82 27.72
N LEU A 161 9.45 9.61 28.71
CA LEU A 161 8.01 9.43 28.50
C LEU A 161 7.36 10.61 27.76
N ALA A 162 7.85 11.83 27.97
CA ALA A 162 7.33 13.02 27.30
C ALA A 162 7.63 13.00 25.79
N GLU A 163 8.80 12.49 25.40
CA GLU A 163 9.18 12.34 23.99
C GLU A 163 8.31 11.28 23.30
N VAL A 164 8.03 10.17 23.99
CA VAL A 164 7.11 9.13 23.48
C VAL A 164 5.70 9.68 23.30
N LEU A 165 5.20 10.48 24.26
CA LEU A 165 3.87 11.11 24.14
C LEU A 165 3.82 12.12 22.98
N ALA A 166 4.87 12.92 22.79
CA ALA A 166 4.96 13.86 21.67
C ALA A 166 4.96 13.13 20.30
N ILE A 167 5.65 11.99 20.21
CA ILE A 167 5.66 11.15 19.01
C ILE A 167 4.27 10.55 18.75
N VAL A 168 3.55 10.13 19.79
CA VAL A 168 2.18 9.61 19.62
C VAL A 168 1.23 10.70 19.14
N GLN A 169 1.31 11.91 19.72
CA GLN A 169 0.50 13.04 19.31
C GLN A 169 0.79 13.48 17.86
N SER A 170 2.06 13.51 17.46
CA SER A 170 2.42 13.85 16.07
C SER A 170 1.92 12.79 15.07
N LEU A 171 1.94 11.50 15.43
CA LEU A 171 1.39 10.43 14.60
C LEU A 171 -0.13 10.50 14.45
N ASP A 172 -0.85 10.91 15.51
CA ASP A 172 -2.30 11.12 15.46
C ASP A 172 -2.67 12.33 14.60
N GLU A 173 -1.90 13.42 14.68
CA GLU A 173 -2.05 14.59 13.82
C GLU A 173 -1.79 14.23 12.35
N ASP A 174 -0.68 13.55 12.07
CA ASP A 174 -0.34 13.04 10.73
C ASP A 174 -1.43 12.12 10.18
N ARG A 175 -2.07 11.34 11.07
CA ARG A 175 -3.19 10.49 10.68
C ARG A 175 -4.42 11.31 10.33
N ARG A 176 -4.74 12.35 11.11
CA ARG A 176 -5.87 13.25 10.85
C ARG A 176 -5.70 13.97 9.51
N VAL A 177 -4.53 14.55 9.27
CA VAL A 177 -4.19 15.23 8.00
C VAL A 177 -4.31 14.27 6.81
N ARG A 178 -3.86 13.01 6.96
CA ARG A 178 -4.01 11.98 5.91
C ARG A 178 -5.46 11.53 5.67
N GLU A 179 -6.33 11.64 6.67
CA GLU A 179 -7.76 11.37 6.54
C GLU A 179 -8.46 12.53 5.84
N GLU A 180 -8.22 13.77 6.27
CA GLU A 180 -8.74 14.99 5.63
C GLU A 180 -8.30 15.11 4.15
N ALA A 181 -7.03 14.80 3.84
CA ALA A 181 -6.54 14.82 2.46
C ALA A 181 -7.15 13.70 1.57
N ARG A 182 -7.71 12.64 2.17
CA ARG A 182 -8.48 11.64 1.43
C ARG A 182 -9.90 12.13 1.18
N GLU A 183 -10.54 12.65 2.22
CA GLU A 183 -11.89 13.21 2.15
C GLU A 183 -11.97 14.33 1.12
N LYS A 184 -11.01 15.26 1.11
CA LYS A 184 -10.93 16.33 0.11
C LYS A 184 -10.85 15.80 -1.33
N ARG A 185 -10.07 14.73 -1.56
CA ARG A 185 -9.97 14.10 -2.90
C ARG A 185 -11.26 13.39 -3.30
N GLU A 186 -11.99 12.85 -2.33
CA GLU A 186 -13.28 12.21 -2.56
C GLU A 186 -14.37 13.26 -2.83
N GLU A 187 -14.35 14.38 -2.12
CA GLU A 187 -15.22 15.53 -2.35
C GLU A 187 -14.98 16.14 -3.73
N GLU A 188 -13.73 16.40 -4.12
CA GLU A 188 -13.38 16.89 -5.47
C GLU A 188 -13.86 15.93 -6.57
N ARG A 189 -13.74 14.61 -6.34
CA ARG A 189 -14.26 13.59 -7.27
C ARG A 189 -15.77 13.61 -7.34
N PHE A 190 -16.44 13.75 -6.20
CA PHE A 190 -17.89 13.78 -6.12
C PHE A 190 -18.45 15.03 -6.80
N SER A 191 -17.89 16.21 -6.52
CA SER A 191 -18.26 17.46 -7.20
C SER A 191 -18.07 17.37 -8.71
N ARG A 192 -17.02 16.69 -9.18
CA ARG A 192 -16.82 16.46 -10.62
C ARG A 192 -17.90 15.56 -11.22
N ILE A 193 -18.31 14.51 -10.52
CA ILE A 193 -19.39 13.62 -10.97
C ILE A 193 -20.72 14.38 -11.01
N GLU A 194 -21.00 15.18 -9.98
CA GLU A 194 -22.20 16.01 -9.92
C GLU A 194 -22.27 17.02 -11.08
N ALA A 195 -21.15 17.67 -11.40
CA ALA A 195 -21.06 18.56 -12.56
C ALA A 195 -21.37 17.84 -13.88
N LEU A 196 -20.82 16.63 -14.08
CA LEU A 196 -21.07 15.82 -15.28
C LEU A 196 -22.54 15.38 -15.37
N LEU A 197 -23.16 15.01 -14.25
CA LEU A 197 -24.57 14.64 -14.22
C LEU A 197 -25.47 15.83 -14.58
N LYS A 198 -25.14 17.03 -14.10
CA LYS A 198 -25.86 18.26 -14.43
C LYS A 198 -25.72 18.61 -15.92
N GLU A 199 -24.51 18.49 -16.47
CA GLU A 199 -24.26 18.72 -17.89
C GLU A 199 -25.04 17.73 -18.76
N GLN A 200 -25.06 16.44 -18.37
CA GLN A 200 -25.84 15.44 -19.08
C GLN A 200 -27.34 15.77 -19.04
N ALA A 201 -27.87 16.19 -17.89
CA ALA A 201 -29.27 16.60 -17.76
C ALA A 201 -29.61 17.76 -18.71
N GLU A 202 -28.75 18.78 -18.78
CA GLU A 202 -28.94 19.93 -19.67
C GLU A 202 -28.88 19.53 -21.15
N GLN A 203 -27.97 18.64 -21.53
CA GLN A 203 -27.91 18.11 -22.90
C GLN A 203 -29.16 17.31 -23.25
N THR A 204 -29.66 16.48 -22.33
CA THR A 204 -30.91 15.73 -22.55
C THR A 204 -32.11 16.65 -22.72
N GLU A 205 -32.20 17.72 -21.92
CA GLU A 205 -33.27 18.72 -22.04
C GLU A 205 -33.24 19.42 -23.40
N LYS A 206 -32.05 19.87 -23.84
CA LYS A 206 -31.86 20.48 -25.17
C LYS A 206 -32.28 19.55 -26.29
N LEU A 207 -31.90 18.28 -26.23
CA LEU A 207 -32.29 17.28 -27.22
C LEU A 207 -33.82 17.07 -27.23
N THR A 208 -34.45 16.97 -26.05
CA THR A 208 -35.90 16.81 -25.96
C THR A 208 -36.65 18.01 -26.53
N ASN A 209 -36.19 19.22 -26.24
CA ASN A 209 -36.80 20.45 -26.77
C ASN A 209 -36.66 20.53 -28.30
N ALA A 210 -35.48 20.22 -28.85
CA ALA A 210 -35.26 20.19 -30.30
C ALA A 210 -36.15 19.15 -31.00
N LEU A 211 -36.32 17.96 -30.41
CA LEU A 211 -37.22 16.94 -30.94
C LEU A 211 -38.69 17.38 -30.92
N LEU A 212 -39.11 18.09 -29.86
CA LEU A 212 -40.45 18.68 -29.79
C LEU A 212 -40.65 19.74 -30.88
N GLU A 213 -39.70 20.64 -31.09
CA GLU A 213 -39.76 21.65 -32.15
C GLU A 213 -39.87 21.03 -33.55
N ILE A 214 -39.06 20.02 -33.84
CA ILE A 214 -39.12 19.27 -35.12
C ILE A 214 -40.50 18.62 -35.27
N THR A 215 -41.02 18.00 -34.22
CA THR A 215 -42.34 17.36 -34.23
C THR A 215 -43.46 18.38 -34.50
N HIS A 216 -43.40 19.55 -33.85
CA HIS A 216 -44.35 20.64 -34.11
C HIS A 216 -44.25 21.17 -35.54
N ALA A 217 -43.05 21.35 -36.08
CA ALA A 217 -42.84 21.80 -37.47
C ALA A 217 -43.40 20.79 -38.49
N VAL A 218 -43.14 19.49 -38.30
CA VAL A 218 -43.65 18.42 -39.18
C VAL A 218 -45.18 18.35 -39.13
N MET A 219 -45.79 18.40 -37.93
CA MET A 219 -47.24 18.39 -37.78
C MET A 219 -47.90 19.66 -38.32
N GLY A 220 -47.29 20.83 -38.13
CA GLY A 220 -47.77 22.12 -38.65
C GLY A 220 -47.71 22.20 -40.19
N ASN A 221 -46.68 21.61 -40.80
CA ASN A 221 -46.55 21.54 -42.26
C ASN A 221 -47.53 20.55 -42.89
N LYS A 222 -47.90 19.48 -42.18
CA LYS A 222 -48.89 18.49 -42.65
C LYS A 222 -50.31 19.06 -42.74
N LYS A 223 -50.68 20.01 -41.86
CA LYS A 223 -51.97 20.71 -41.93
C LYS A 223 -52.06 21.68 -43.11
N ARG A 224 -50.98 22.39 -43.44
CA ARG A 224 -50.95 23.34 -44.57
C ARG A 224 -50.99 22.65 -45.94
N LYS A 225 -50.42 21.45 -46.08
CA LYS A 225 -50.47 20.67 -47.34
C LYS A 225 -51.83 20.05 -47.63
N LEU A 226 -52.66 19.78 -46.61
CA LEU A 226 -54.01 19.21 -46.79
C LEU A 226 -55.06 20.23 -47.22
N THR A 227 -54.88 21.50 -46.87
CA THR A 227 -55.81 22.58 -47.25
C THR A 227 -55.60 23.06 -48.69
N ASP A 228 -54.38 22.96 -49.22
CA ASP A 228 -54.04 23.41 -50.58
C ASP A 228 -54.46 22.40 -51.66
N SER A 229 -54.55 21.12 -51.30
CA SER A 229 -54.99 20.04 -52.20
C SER A 229 -56.51 19.86 -52.29
N SER A 230 -57.28 20.69 -51.58
CA SER A 230 -58.76 20.65 -51.61
C SER A 230 -59.38 21.78 -52.45
N GLN A 231 -58.57 22.60 -53.14
CA GLN A 231 -59.05 23.73 -53.96
C GLN A 231 -58.83 23.55 -55.47
N GLU A 232 -58.24 22.43 -55.90
CA GLU A 232 -58.17 22.00 -57.31
C GLU A 232 -59.09 20.78 -57.52
N SER A 233 -60.40 20.98 -57.62
CA SER A 233 -61.36 20.05 -58.24
C SER A 233 -62.64 20.77 -58.60
#